data_AF-A0A972DU60-F1
#
_entry.id   AF-A0A972DU60-F1
#
_cell.length_a   1.000
_cell.length_b   1.000
_cell.length_c   1.000
_cell.angle_alpha   90.00
_cell.angle_beta   90.00
_cell.angle_gamma   90.00
#
_symmetry.space_group_name_H-M   'P 1'
#
loop_
_entity.id
_entity.type
_entity.pdbx_description
1 polymer ?
#
loop_
_entity_poly.entity_id
_entity_poly.type
_entity_poly.pdbx_seq_one_letter_code
_entity_poly.pdbx_strand_id
1 'polypeptide(L)'
;MFERGALFDAFGTLIYVCQAIVALWGIYCVIMVWRRIAEKRFGSEESQAEFLDEIDQHLAQGEIDEAGKVCDDDPRALAQLVQLALQNRQAGYEPVRRLVTIRLQRDVLGDLNQRLQWVNHCIKVAPMLGLFGTVIGMMGAFGKLASLEQVSPDRLAADISLALVTTAIGLATAMPLMVALTSVNLRIADFQELGELGLTRFLQTFKATFAQAEPEASEAARPRKAAAGDTASAQAAAR
;
A
#
# COMPACT_ATOMS: atom_id res chain seq x y z
N MET A 1 -42.35 -4.00 28.41
CA MET A 1 -41.58 -2.81 28.83
C MET A 1 -40.15 -3.27 29.06
N PHE A 2 -39.46 -3.68 27.99
CA PHE A 2 -38.06 -4.11 28.08
C PHE A 2 -37.20 -2.90 28.47
N GLU A 3 -36.34 -3.13 29.45
CA GLU A 3 -35.64 -2.16 30.26
C GLU A 3 -34.81 -1.19 29.40
N ARG A 4 -35.25 0.07 29.31
CA ARG A 4 -34.52 1.13 28.61
C ARG A 4 -33.09 1.29 29.15
N GLY A 5 -32.86 0.97 30.43
CA GLY A 5 -31.54 0.91 31.06
C GLY A 5 -30.63 -0.19 30.50
N ALA A 6 -31.13 -1.43 30.34
CA ALA A 6 -30.36 -2.54 29.79
C ALA A 6 -29.92 -2.29 28.34
N LEU A 7 -30.72 -1.55 27.56
CA LEU A 7 -30.36 -1.09 26.22
C LEU A 7 -29.15 -0.15 26.25
N PHE A 8 -29.11 0.84 27.14
CA PHE A 8 -27.99 1.78 27.25
C PHE A 8 -26.70 1.09 27.71
N ASP A 9 -26.79 0.14 28.64
CA ASP A 9 -25.64 -0.66 29.10
C ASP A 9 -25.12 -1.59 27.98
N ALA A 10 -26.03 -2.18 27.19
CA ALA A 10 -25.67 -2.97 26.02
C ALA A 10 -24.97 -2.13 24.95
N PHE A 11 -25.43 -0.89 24.70
CA PHE A 11 -24.76 0.03 23.78
C PHE A 11 -23.37 0.44 24.27
N GLY A 12 -23.20 0.71 25.57
CA GLY A 12 -21.89 1.00 26.14
C GLY A 12 -20.91 -0.16 25.93
N THR A 13 -21.35 -1.38 26.24
CA THR A 13 -20.56 -2.61 26.01
C THR A 13 -20.21 -2.79 24.54
N LEU A 14 -21.19 -2.59 23.64
CA LEU A 14 -20.98 -2.69 22.20
C LEU A 14 -19.93 -1.71 21.70
N ILE A 15 -19.94 -0.46 22.18
CA ILE A 15 -18.96 0.56 21.79
C ILE A 15 -17.56 0.17 22.24
N TYR A 16 -17.40 -0.34 23.47
CA TYR A 16 -16.11 -0.82 23.95
C TYR A 16 -15.59 -2.00 23.13
N VAL A 17 -16.47 -2.95 22.78
CA VAL A 17 -16.11 -4.09 21.91
C VAL A 17 -15.69 -3.59 20.52
N CYS A 18 -16.44 -2.67 19.91
CA CYS A 18 -16.08 -2.07 18.63
C CYS A 18 -14.75 -1.32 18.69
N GLN A 19 -14.50 -0.53 19.74
CA GLN A 19 -13.21 0.13 19.96
C GLN A 19 -12.06 -0.87 20.07
N ALA A 20 -12.24 -1.94 20.84
CA ALA A 20 -11.24 -2.98 21.00
C ALA A 20 -10.94 -3.68 19.66
N ILE A 21 -11.96 -3.99 18.86
CA ILE A 21 -11.79 -4.57 17.52
C ILE A 21 -11.00 -3.61 16.61
N VAL A 22 -11.36 -2.33 16.58
CA VAL A 22 -10.65 -1.31 15.78
C VAL A 22 -9.20 -1.17 16.23
N ALA A 23 -8.93 -1.17 17.54
CA ALA A 23 -7.59 -1.10 18.10
C ALA A 23 -6.74 -2.32 17.69
N LEU A 24 -7.26 -3.53 17.91
CA LEU A 24 -6.57 -4.78 17.58
C LEU A 24 -6.32 -4.92 16.08
N TRP A 25 -7.31 -4.59 15.25
CA TRP A 25 -7.16 -4.60 13.79
C TRP A 25 -6.13 -3.57 13.32
N GLY A 26 -6.18 -2.35 13.85
CA GLY A 26 -5.21 -1.30 13.53
C GLY A 26 -3.77 -1.72 13.88
N ILE A 27 -3.57 -2.26 15.08
CA ILE A 27 -2.27 -2.78 15.53
C ILE A 27 -1.80 -3.94 14.64
N TYR A 28 -2.68 -4.89 14.34
CA TYR A 28 -2.36 -6.00 13.44
C TYR A 28 -1.91 -5.51 12.06
N CYS A 29 -2.62 -4.55 11.47
CA CYS A 29 -2.24 -3.96 10.19
C CYS A 29 -0.86 -3.27 10.25
N VAL A 30 -0.59 -2.49 11.30
CA VAL A 30 0.73 -1.85 11.50
C VAL A 30 1.84 -2.88 11.58
N ILE A 31 1.69 -3.90 12.45
CA ILE A 31 2.71 -4.94 12.65
C ILE A 31 2.98 -5.70 11.36
N MET A 32 1.94 -6.09 10.64
CA MET A 32 2.10 -6.88 9.43
C MET A 32 2.68 -6.07 8.27
N VAL A 33 2.34 -4.77 8.14
CA VAL A 33 3.01 -3.89 7.16
C VAL A 33 4.49 -3.72 7.53
N TRP A 34 4.79 -3.48 8.80
CA TRP A 34 6.17 -3.34 9.27
C TRP A 34 6.99 -4.61 9.00
N ARG A 35 6.45 -5.79 9.35
CA ARG A 35 7.12 -7.07 9.08
C ARG A 35 7.33 -7.31 7.59
N ARG A 36 6.32 -6.99 6.77
CA ARG A 36 6.40 -7.14 5.31
C ARG A 36 7.47 -6.24 4.69
N ILE A 37 7.61 -5.00 5.17
CA ILE A 37 8.68 -4.09 4.72
C ILE A 37 10.03 -4.63 5.15
N ALA A 38 10.16 -5.10 6.40
CA ALA A 38 11.42 -5.65 6.92
C ALA A 38 11.87 -6.90 6.15
N GLU A 39 10.94 -7.78 5.75
CA GLU A 39 11.23 -8.97 4.93
C GLU A 39 11.63 -8.61 3.49
N LYS A 40 11.04 -7.57 2.90
CA LYS A 40 11.23 -7.21 1.48
C LYS A 40 12.35 -6.20 1.21
N ARG A 41 12.79 -5.46 2.23
CA ARG A 41 13.80 -4.39 2.14
C ARG A 41 15.21 -4.94 2.37
N PHE A 42 16.20 -4.37 1.67
CA PHE A 42 17.61 -4.57 2.01
C PHE A 42 17.95 -3.84 3.31
N GLY A 43 18.68 -4.49 4.22
CA GLY A 43 19.00 -3.92 5.53
C GLY A 43 19.73 -2.56 5.43
N SER A 44 20.66 -2.46 4.50
CA SER A 44 21.48 -1.28 4.21
C SER A 44 21.65 -1.05 2.71
N GLU A 45 21.99 0.18 2.32
CA GLU A 45 22.42 0.54 0.96
C GLU A 45 23.62 -0.31 0.50
N GLU A 46 24.58 -0.54 1.39
CA GLU A 46 25.77 -1.38 1.12
C GLU A 46 25.37 -2.80 0.70
N SER A 47 24.46 -3.45 1.45
CA SER A 47 24.01 -4.80 1.12
C SER A 47 23.26 -4.89 -0.22
N GLN A 48 22.61 -3.80 -0.61
CA GLN A 48 21.95 -3.70 -1.91
C GLN A 48 22.97 -3.47 -3.03
N ALA A 49 24.00 -2.65 -2.77
CA ALA A 49 25.08 -2.40 -3.71
C ALA A 49 25.88 -3.68 -3.96
N GLU A 50 26.26 -4.43 -2.92
CA GLU A 50 26.96 -5.71 -3.05
C GLU A 50 26.17 -6.72 -3.89
N PHE A 51 24.86 -6.85 -3.64
CA PHE A 51 23.99 -7.69 -4.46
C PHE A 51 23.96 -7.25 -5.93
N LEU A 52 23.84 -5.95 -6.19
CA LEU A 52 23.84 -5.42 -7.56
C LEU A 52 25.19 -5.60 -8.24
N ASP A 53 26.29 -5.46 -7.51
CA ASP A 53 27.65 -5.68 -8.02
C ASP A 53 27.84 -7.15 -8.45
N GLU A 54 27.36 -8.10 -7.65
CA GLU A 54 27.38 -9.54 -7.97
C GLU A 54 26.56 -9.86 -9.22
N ILE A 55 25.35 -9.31 -9.33
CA ILE A 55 24.51 -9.45 -10.53
C ILE A 55 25.18 -8.81 -11.76
N ASP A 56 25.73 -7.61 -11.62
CA ASP A 56 26.43 -6.91 -12.70
C ASP A 56 27.63 -7.73 -13.19
N GLN A 57 28.36 -8.40 -12.29
CA GLN A 57 29.49 -9.27 -12.62
C GLN A 57 29.06 -10.50 -13.44
N HIS A 58 28.03 -11.23 -13.00
CA HIS A 58 27.52 -12.38 -13.74
C HIS A 58 26.95 -11.98 -15.11
N LEU A 59 26.25 -10.84 -15.18
CA LEU A 59 25.76 -10.28 -16.44
C LEU A 59 26.88 -9.92 -17.41
N ALA A 60 27.97 -9.33 -16.91
CA ALA A 60 29.14 -8.98 -17.72
C ALA A 60 29.88 -10.22 -18.25
N GLN A 61 29.87 -11.33 -17.50
CA GLN A 61 30.44 -12.61 -17.89
C GLN A 61 29.53 -13.43 -18.83
N GLY A 62 28.28 -13.00 -19.03
CA GLY A 62 27.27 -13.71 -19.82
C GLY A 62 26.63 -14.90 -19.10
N GLU A 63 26.88 -15.05 -17.79
CA GLU A 63 26.40 -16.14 -16.94
C GLU A 63 25.00 -15.84 -16.41
N ILE A 64 24.02 -15.76 -17.32
CA ILE A 64 22.64 -15.35 -16.99
C ILE A 64 21.95 -16.34 -16.04
N ASP A 65 22.25 -17.63 -16.17
CA ASP A 65 21.65 -18.67 -15.34
C ASP A 65 22.19 -18.62 -13.89
N GLU A 66 23.46 -18.26 -13.70
CA GLU A 66 24.03 -18.06 -12.36
C GLU A 66 23.46 -16.78 -11.70
N ALA A 67 23.31 -15.69 -12.45
CA ALA A 67 22.63 -14.49 -11.96
C ALA A 67 21.18 -14.77 -11.53
N GLY A 68 20.50 -15.69 -12.23
CA GLY A 68 19.18 -16.17 -11.85
C GLY A 68 19.17 -16.91 -10.51
N LYS A 69 20.16 -17.77 -10.26
CA LYS A 69 20.30 -18.53 -9.00
C LYS A 69 20.62 -17.64 -7.80
N VAL A 70 21.40 -16.58 -7.99
CA VAL A 70 21.65 -15.58 -6.92
C VAL A 70 20.34 -14.92 -6.47
N CYS A 71 19.37 -14.80 -7.38
CA CYS A 71 18.05 -14.26 -7.08
C CYS A 71 17.02 -15.32 -6.64
N ASP A 72 17.32 -16.61 -6.79
CA ASP A 72 16.41 -17.68 -6.39
C ASP A 72 16.25 -17.69 -4.86
N ASP A 73 15.02 -17.90 -4.40
CA ASP A 73 14.62 -17.92 -2.99
C ASP A 73 14.88 -16.63 -2.18
N ASP A 74 15.31 -15.52 -2.79
CA ASP A 74 15.46 -14.24 -2.08
C ASP A 74 14.08 -13.53 -1.91
N PRO A 75 13.61 -13.30 -0.67
CA PRO A 75 12.34 -12.63 -0.41
C PRO A 75 12.35 -11.12 -0.72
N ARG A 76 13.51 -10.53 -0.98
CA ARG A 76 13.69 -9.10 -1.23
C ARG A 76 13.06 -8.67 -2.55
N ALA A 77 12.50 -7.47 -2.55
CA ALA A 77 11.78 -6.96 -3.73
C ALA A 77 12.68 -6.82 -4.95
N LEU A 78 13.89 -6.28 -4.80
CA LEU A 78 14.80 -6.07 -5.94
C LEU A 78 15.24 -7.41 -6.57
N ALA A 79 15.55 -8.43 -5.77
CA ALA A 79 15.94 -9.75 -6.27
C ALA A 79 14.83 -10.39 -7.10
N GLN A 80 13.57 -10.35 -6.62
CA GLN A 80 12.42 -10.82 -7.38
C GLN A 80 12.21 -10.05 -8.70
N LEU A 81 12.50 -8.75 -8.71
CA LEU A 81 12.40 -7.92 -9.91
C LEU A 81 13.51 -8.24 -10.92
N VAL A 82 14.73 -8.46 -10.44
CA VAL A 82 15.87 -8.91 -11.25
C VAL A 82 15.57 -10.27 -11.87
N GLN A 83 15.15 -11.25 -11.06
CA GLN A 83 14.78 -12.58 -11.53
C GLN A 83 13.70 -12.53 -12.62
N LEU A 84 12.66 -11.73 -12.40
CA LEU A 84 11.57 -11.52 -13.36
C LEU A 84 12.08 -10.91 -14.68
N ALA A 85 13.03 -9.98 -14.61
CA ALA A 85 13.67 -9.40 -15.78
C ALA A 85 14.51 -10.42 -16.56
N LEU A 86 15.32 -11.23 -15.88
CA LEU A 86 16.16 -12.26 -16.49
C LEU A 86 15.34 -13.37 -17.16
N GLN A 87 14.21 -13.76 -16.55
CA GLN A 87 13.26 -14.73 -17.12
C GLN A 87 12.61 -14.21 -18.40
N ASN A 88 12.32 -12.90 -18.47
CA ASN A 88 11.64 -12.27 -19.62
C ASN A 88 12.61 -11.61 -20.61
N ARG A 89 13.92 -11.89 -20.52
CA ARG A 89 14.97 -11.22 -21.30
C ARG A 89 14.77 -11.26 -22.83
N GLN A 90 14.10 -12.28 -23.35
CA GLN A 90 13.86 -12.45 -24.78
C GLN A 90 12.86 -11.43 -25.35
N ALA A 91 12.08 -10.76 -24.51
CA ALA A 91 11.09 -9.77 -24.94
C ALA A 91 11.70 -8.40 -25.30
N GLY A 92 13.01 -8.21 -25.08
CA GLY A 92 13.70 -6.93 -25.30
C GLY A 92 13.57 -5.96 -24.11
N TYR A 93 14.34 -4.86 -24.17
CA TYR A 93 14.48 -3.94 -23.03
C TYR A 93 13.18 -3.23 -22.63
N GLU A 94 12.46 -2.67 -23.60
CA GLU A 94 11.27 -1.85 -23.33
C GLU A 94 10.12 -2.65 -22.68
N PRO A 95 9.75 -3.85 -23.18
CA PRO A 95 8.75 -4.69 -22.53
C PRO A 95 9.16 -5.14 -21.13
N VAL A 96 10.43 -5.54 -20.94
CA VAL A 96 10.95 -5.97 -19.63
C VAL A 96 10.92 -4.83 -18.62
N ARG A 97 11.44 -3.64 -19.01
CA ARG A 97 11.40 -2.45 -18.14
C ARG A 97 9.98 -2.18 -17.66
N ARG A 98 9.02 -2.14 -18.59
CA ARG A 98 7.61 -1.89 -18.28
C ARG A 98 7.06 -2.94 -17.31
N LEU A 99 7.34 -4.21 -17.57
CA LEU A 99 6.86 -5.33 -16.77
C LEU A 99 7.39 -5.25 -15.32
N VAL A 100 8.69 -4.98 -15.16
CA VAL A 100 9.33 -4.88 -13.85
C VAL A 100 8.82 -3.65 -13.08
N THR A 101 8.68 -2.49 -13.74
CA THR A 101 8.10 -1.29 -13.10
C THR A 101 6.65 -1.53 -12.64
N ILE A 102 5.83 -2.21 -13.47
CA ILE A 102 4.45 -2.55 -13.08
C ILE A 102 4.43 -3.51 -11.88
N ARG A 103 5.30 -4.52 -11.86
CA ARG A 103 5.40 -5.48 -10.74
C ARG A 103 5.79 -4.76 -9.43
N LEU A 104 6.77 -3.86 -9.48
CA LEU A 104 7.17 -3.05 -8.32
C LEU A 104 5.99 -2.24 -7.79
N GLN A 105 5.30 -1.50 -8.67
CA GLN A 105 4.18 -0.66 -8.28
C GLN A 105 2.99 -1.47 -7.75
N ARG A 106 2.62 -2.55 -8.42
CA ARG A 106 1.40 -3.28 -8.10
C ARG A 106 1.56 -4.18 -6.88
N ASP A 107 2.60 -5.00 -6.84
CA ASP A 107 2.71 -6.11 -5.88
C ASP A 107 3.58 -5.78 -4.66
N VAL A 108 4.36 -4.71 -4.76
CA VAL A 108 5.14 -4.23 -3.63
C VAL A 108 4.43 -3.04 -3.01
N LEU A 109 4.08 -2.01 -3.79
CA LEU A 109 3.49 -0.78 -3.25
C LEU A 109 1.97 -0.85 -3.08
N GLY A 110 1.26 -1.51 -4.01
CA GLY A 110 -0.20 -1.66 -3.96
C GLY A 110 -0.69 -2.37 -2.69
N ASP A 111 -0.07 -3.51 -2.37
CA ASP A 111 -0.38 -4.31 -1.17
C ASP A 111 -0.17 -3.49 0.13
N LEU A 112 0.94 -2.75 0.22
CA LEU A 112 1.26 -1.92 1.38
C LEU A 112 0.25 -0.78 1.51
N ASN A 113 -0.08 -0.10 0.40
CA ASN A 113 -1.03 1.00 0.37
C ASN A 113 -2.43 0.57 0.80
N GLN A 114 -2.93 -0.59 0.34
CA GLN A 114 -4.25 -1.09 0.75
C GLN A 114 -4.32 -1.32 2.27
N ARG A 115 -3.25 -1.87 2.86
CA ARG A 115 -3.19 -2.13 4.30
C ARG A 115 -3.07 -0.84 5.12
N LEU A 116 -2.34 0.17 4.61
CA LEU A 116 -2.29 1.50 5.23
C LEU A 116 -3.63 2.22 5.18
N GLN A 117 -4.40 2.07 4.10
CA GLN A 117 -5.74 2.62 4.03
C GLN A 117 -6.61 2.09 5.16
N TRP A 118 -6.53 0.80 5.50
CA TRP A 118 -7.24 0.26 6.67
C TRP A 118 -6.83 0.91 7.99
N VAL A 119 -5.52 1.10 8.22
CA VAL A 119 -5.02 1.81 9.42
C VAL A 119 -5.58 3.24 9.47
N ASN A 120 -5.59 3.95 8.35
CA ASN A 120 -6.15 5.29 8.25
C ASN A 120 -7.66 5.32 8.56
N HIS A 121 -8.41 4.32 8.10
CA HIS A 121 -9.82 4.17 8.46
C HIS A 121 -9.99 3.94 9.96
N CYS A 122 -9.20 3.06 10.59
CA CYS A 122 -9.24 2.84 12.03
C CYS A 122 -9.00 4.13 12.84
N ILE A 123 -8.01 4.93 12.43
CA ILE A 123 -7.69 6.23 13.07
C ILE A 123 -8.87 7.20 13.01
N LYS A 124 -9.61 7.21 11.89
CA LYS A 124 -10.78 8.09 11.72
C LYS A 124 -12.02 7.57 12.44
N VAL A 125 -12.25 6.26 12.41
CA VAL A 125 -13.44 5.62 12.99
C VAL A 125 -13.38 5.57 14.51
N ALA A 126 -12.20 5.38 15.13
CA ALA A 126 -12.09 5.29 16.59
C ALA A 126 -12.60 6.56 17.32
N PRO A 127 -12.21 7.81 16.95
CA PRO A 127 -12.77 9.00 17.59
C PRO A 127 -14.26 9.19 17.32
N MET A 128 -14.72 8.84 16.11
CA MET A 128 -16.14 8.92 15.75
C MET A 128 -17.01 7.97 16.59
N LEU A 129 -16.52 6.75 16.86
CA LEU A 129 -17.18 5.80 17.76
C LEU A 129 -17.19 6.31 19.21
N GLY A 130 -16.13 6.98 19.67
CA GLY A 130 -16.09 7.60 21.00
C GLY A 130 -17.07 8.76 21.13
N LEU A 131 -17.17 9.62 20.11
CA LEU A 131 -18.17 10.68 20.02
C LEU A 131 -19.59 10.10 20.03
N PHE A 132 -19.83 9.03 19.27
CA PHE A 132 -21.12 8.34 19.29
C PHE A 132 -21.48 7.82 20.68
N GLY A 133 -20.51 7.31 21.44
CA GLY A 133 -20.69 6.94 22.84
C GLY A 133 -21.11 8.10 23.74
N THR A 134 -20.59 9.31 23.51
CA THR A 134 -21.07 10.49 24.26
C THR A 134 -22.51 10.83 23.96
N VAL A 135 -22.91 10.75 22.70
CA VAL A 135 -24.30 11.02 22.29
C VAL A 135 -25.24 10.04 23.00
N ILE A 136 -24.91 8.75 23.00
CA ILE A 136 -25.72 7.72 23.68
C ILE A 136 -25.75 7.93 25.20
N GLY A 137 -24.61 8.21 25.84
CA GLY A 137 -24.57 8.43 27.29
C GLY A 137 -25.36 9.68 27.71
N MET A 138 -25.26 10.77 26.95
CA MET A 138 -26.06 11.98 27.20
C MET A 138 -27.56 11.75 26.94
N MET A 139 -27.92 10.94 25.94
CA MET A 139 -29.33 10.54 25.71
C MET A 139 -29.88 9.72 26.88
N GLY A 140 -29.08 8.82 27.46
CA GLY A 140 -29.44 8.07 28.67
C GLY A 140 -29.65 8.98 29.87
N ALA A 141 -28.70 9.89 30.11
CA ALA A 141 -28.74 10.87 31.19
C ALA A 141 -29.99 11.77 31.14
N PHE A 142 -30.25 12.40 29.99
CA PHE A 142 -31.43 13.26 29.80
C PHE A 142 -32.74 12.46 29.75
N GLY A 143 -32.71 11.22 29.25
CA GLY A 143 -33.87 10.33 29.28
C GLY A 143 -34.34 10.03 30.71
N LYS A 144 -33.40 9.84 31.64
CA LYS A 144 -33.70 9.66 33.08
C LYS A 144 -34.25 10.95 33.71
N LEU A 145 -33.71 12.11 33.36
CA LEU A 145 -34.22 13.41 33.83
C LEU A 145 -35.66 13.68 33.35
N ALA A 146 -36.03 13.22 32.16
CA ALA A 146 -37.37 13.41 31.60
C ALA A 146 -38.43 12.47 32.20
N SER A 147 -38.04 11.32 32.77
CA SER A 147 -38.95 10.50 33.57
C SER A 147 -39.16 11.18 34.92
N LEU A 148 -40.40 11.61 35.21
CA LEU A 148 -40.85 12.41 36.36
C LEU A 148 -40.61 11.81 37.77
N GLU A 149 -39.69 10.85 37.92
CA GLU A 149 -39.25 10.30 39.20
C GLU A 149 -38.09 11.11 39.78
N GLN A 150 -37.92 11.11 41.10
CA GLN A 150 -36.74 11.68 41.76
C GLN A 150 -35.47 10.95 41.28
N VAL A 151 -34.79 11.52 40.30
CA VAL A 151 -33.50 11.01 39.81
C VAL A 151 -32.43 11.34 40.84
N SER A 152 -31.78 10.31 41.38
CA SER A 152 -30.58 10.48 42.21
C SER A 152 -29.42 11.08 41.39
N PRO A 153 -28.77 12.17 41.83
CA PRO A 153 -27.64 12.78 41.13
C PRO A 153 -26.53 11.79 40.75
N ASP A 154 -26.28 10.77 41.59
CA ASP A 154 -25.26 9.75 41.35
C ASP A 154 -25.49 8.96 40.06
N ARG A 155 -26.75 8.62 39.75
CA ARG A 155 -27.10 7.89 38.52
C ARG A 155 -26.92 8.73 37.26
N LEU A 156 -27.14 10.04 37.36
CA LEU A 156 -26.91 10.96 36.26
C LEU A 156 -25.41 11.14 36.01
N ALA A 157 -24.63 11.28 37.08
CA ALA A 157 -23.17 11.39 37.01
C ALA A 157 -22.53 10.15 36.38
N ALA A 158 -23.05 8.95 36.67
CA ALA A 158 -22.58 7.70 36.08
C ALA A 158 -22.70 7.68 34.54
N ASP A 159 -23.85 8.08 33.98
CA ASP A 159 -24.08 8.10 32.53
C ASP A 159 -23.19 9.13 31.81
N ILE A 160 -23.01 10.30 32.43
CA ILE A 160 -22.14 11.36 31.90
C ILE A 160 -20.68 10.91 31.96
N SER A 161 -20.27 10.26 33.05
CA SER A 161 -18.92 9.71 33.17
C SER A 161 -18.65 8.65 32.10
N LEU A 162 -19.61 7.75 31.85
CA LEU A 162 -19.52 6.76 30.78
C LEU A 162 -19.34 7.45 29.41
N ALA A 163 -20.13 8.47 29.12
CA ALA A 163 -20.00 9.29 27.91
C ALA A 163 -18.56 9.82 27.75
N LEU A 164 -18.03 10.50 28.77
CA LEU A 164 -16.68 11.09 28.70
C LEU A 164 -15.57 10.05 28.54
N VAL A 165 -15.68 8.92 29.25
CA VAL A 165 -14.71 7.82 29.18
C VAL A 165 -14.68 7.19 27.79
N THR A 166 -15.83 7.02 27.12
CA THR A 166 -15.86 6.45 25.75
C THR A 166 -15.13 7.33 24.74
N THR A 167 -15.23 8.66 24.85
CA THR A 167 -14.45 9.59 24.00
C THR A 167 -12.96 9.55 24.32
N ALA A 168 -12.61 9.54 25.61
CA ALA A 168 -11.21 9.45 26.02
C ALA A 168 -10.54 8.19 25.43
N ILE A 169 -11.23 7.05 25.46
CA ILE A 169 -10.73 5.78 24.89
C ILE A 169 -10.62 5.83 23.36
N GLY A 170 -11.60 6.42 22.67
CA GLY A 170 -11.53 6.59 21.22
C GLY A 170 -10.33 7.42 20.77
N LEU A 171 -10.04 8.51 21.50
CA LEU A 171 -8.86 9.35 21.27
C LEU A 171 -7.56 8.63 21.65
N ALA A 172 -7.53 7.95 22.80
CA ALA A 172 -6.38 7.18 23.27
C ALA A 172 -6.01 6.04 22.31
N THR A 173 -6.98 5.49 21.57
CA THR A 173 -6.75 4.49 20.52
C THR A 173 -6.22 5.12 19.22
N ALA A 174 -6.77 6.28 18.82
CA ALA A 174 -6.43 6.92 17.55
C ALA A 174 -5.05 7.57 17.56
N MET A 175 -4.62 8.19 18.67
CA MET A 175 -3.33 8.90 18.72
C MET A 175 -2.13 7.99 18.47
N PRO A 176 -1.97 6.82 19.14
CA PRO A 176 -0.85 5.92 18.87
C PRO A 176 -0.88 5.36 17.45
N LEU A 177 -2.07 5.01 16.93
CA LEU A 177 -2.23 4.53 15.55
C LEU A 177 -1.79 5.59 14.53
N MET A 178 -2.07 6.87 14.79
CA MET A 178 -1.63 7.97 13.92
C MET A 178 -0.12 8.10 13.89
N VAL A 179 0.55 8.03 15.04
CA VAL A 179 2.02 8.04 15.12
C VAL A 179 2.60 6.83 14.38
N ALA A 180 2.02 5.65 14.58
CA ALA A 180 2.43 4.44 13.90
C ALA A 180 2.27 4.56 12.37
N LEU A 181 1.14 5.08 11.88
CA LEU A 181 0.90 5.31 10.46
C LEU A 181 1.99 6.19 9.84
N THR A 182 2.32 7.31 10.48
CA THR A 182 3.39 8.21 10.03
C THR A 182 4.73 7.48 9.97
N SER A 183 5.08 6.72 11.01
CA SER A 183 6.36 5.98 11.05
C SER A 183 6.47 4.94 9.93
N VAL A 184 5.36 4.28 9.57
CA VAL A 184 5.33 3.29 8.50
C VAL A 184 5.40 3.97 7.13
N ASN A 185 4.72 5.11 6.94
CA ASN A 185 4.81 5.87 5.69
C ASN A 185 6.24 6.33 5.39
N LEU A 186 6.97 6.81 6.41
CA LEU A 186 8.38 7.18 6.25
C LEU A 186 9.24 5.98 5.81
N ARG A 187 9.07 4.83 6.46
CA ARG A 187 9.79 3.59 6.09
C ARG A 187 9.45 3.12 4.67
N ILE A 188 8.22 3.32 4.21
CA ILE A 188 7.82 2.97 2.84
C ILE A 188 8.47 3.90 1.84
N ALA A 189 8.55 5.21 2.13
CA ALA A 189 9.24 6.17 1.29
C ALA A 189 10.72 5.79 1.13
N ASP A 190 11.42 5.50 2.24
CA ASP A 190 12.82 5.07 2.20
C ASP A 190 12.99 3.78 1.38
N PHE A 191 12.06 2.82 1.55
CA PHE A 191 12.07 1.58 0.79
C PHE A 191 11.82 1.78 -0.72
N GLN A 192 10.91 2.70 -1.07
CA GLN A 192 10.63 3.07 -2.46
C GLN A 192 11.84 3.70 -3.13
N GLU A 193 12.46 4.67 -2.47
CA GLU A 193 13.65 5.36 -2.99
C GLU A 193 14.80 4.39 -3.25
N LEU A 194 15.12 3.54 -2.27
CA LEU A 194 16.17 2.53 -2.41
C LEU A 194 15.84 1.52 -3.53
N GLY A 195 14.59 1.07 -3.60
CA GLY A 195 14.14 0.13 -4.63
C GLY A 195 14.22 0.73 -6.05
N GLU A 196 13.84 1.99 -6.22
CA GLU A 196 13.89 2.71 -7.51
C GLU A 196 15.33 2.97 -7.96
N LEU A 197 16.22 3.37 -7.05
CA LEU A 197 17.64 3.54 -7.34
C LEU A 197 18.28 2.22 -7.78
N GLY A 198 18.04 1.14 -7.04
CA GLY A 198 18.55 -0.19 -7.36
C GLY A 198 18.01 -0.72 -8.69
N LEU A 199 16.71 -0.57 -8.93
CA LEU A 199 16.07 -0.98 -10.17
C LEU A 199 16.62 -0.19 -11.37
N THR A 200 16.80 1.12 -11.22
CA THR A 200 17.35 1.98 -12.28
C THR A 200 18.76 1.55 -12.65
N ARG A 201 19.61 1.32 -11.64
CA ARG A 201 20.97 0.81 -11.82
C ARG A 201 20.96 -0.53 -12.58
N PHE A 202 20.19 -1.51 -12.09
CA PHE A 202 20.06 -2.80 -12.75
C PHE A 202 19.58 -2.69 -14.21
N LEU A 203 18.56 -1.88 -14.48
CA LEU A 203 18.02 -1.71 -15.83
C LEU A 203 19.04 -1.08 -16.80
N GLN A 204 19.95 -0.23 -16.31
CA GLN A 204 21.05 0.31 -17.11
C GLN A 204 22.03 -0.79 -17.51
N THR A 205 22.47 -1.64 -16.57
CA THR A 205 23.31 -2.80 -16.87
C THR A 205 22.60 -3.75 -17.82
N PHE A 206 21.35 -4.10 -17.52
CA PHE A 206 20.53 -4.97 -18.35
C PHE A 206 20.41 -4.46 -19.78
N LYS A 207 20.17 -3.15 -19.96
CA LYS A 207 20.16 -2.53 -21.30
C LYS A 207 21.52 -2.66 -21.97
N ALA A 208 22.63 -2.40 -21.28
CA ALA A 208 23.96 -2.50 -21.87
C ALA A 208 24.30 -3.93 -22.34
N THR A 209 23.87 -4.95 -21.58
CA THR A 209 24.09 -6.36 -21.89
C THR A 209 23.18 -6.86 -23.02
N PHE A 210 21.90 -6.51 -22.99
CA PHE A 210 20.90 -7.09 -23.92
C PHE A 210 20.54 -6.19 -25.12
N ALA A 211 20.77 -4.88 -25.08
CA ALA A 211 20.52 -4.00 -26.24
C ALA A 211 21.57 -4.16 -27.35
N GLN A 212 22.74 -4.75 -27.07
CA GLN A 212 23.70 -5.13 -28.10
C GLN A 212 23.18 -6.26 -29.02
N ALA A 213 22.10 -6.95 -28.63
CA ALA A 213 21.43 -7.95 -29.45
C ALA A 213 20.37 -7.37 -30.41
N GLU A 214 20.12 -6.05 -30.39
CA GLU A 214 19.15 -5.37 -31.28
C GLU A 214 19.83 -4.47 -32.35
N PRO A 215 20.68 -4.97 -33.27
CA PRO A 215 20.88 -4.29 -34.53
C PRO A 215 19.76 -4.71 -35.53
N GLU A 216 19.08 -3.72 -36.11
CA GLU A 216 18.27 -3.74 -37.35
C GLU A 216 16.74 -3.97 -37.34
N ALA A 217 16.09 -4.52 -36.30
CA ALA A 217 14.65 -4.82 -36.42
C ALA A 217 13.72 -3.58 -36.45
N SER A 218 14.19 -2.41 -35.98
CA SER A 218 13.37 -1.19 -35.90
C SER A 218 13.45 -0.27 -37.14
N GLU A 219 14.42 -0.46 -38.04
CA GLU A 219 14.58 0.43 -39.21
C GLU A 219 13.84 -0.09 -40.46
N ALA A 220 13.61 -1.40 -40.55
CA ALA A 220 12.84 -2.03 -41.64
C ALA A 220 11.32 -1.75 -41.59
N ALA A 221 10.80 -1.18 -40.49
CA ALA A 221 9.36 -0.94 -40.29
C ALA A 221 8.92 0.51 -40.58
N ARG A 222 9.80 1.39 -41.09
CA ARG A 222 9.35 2.71 -41.58
C ARG A 222 8.70 2.55 -42.96
N PRO A 223 7.39 2.78 -43.11
CA PRO A 223 6.80 2.83 -44.43
C PRO A 223 7.44 3.99 -45.19
N ARG A 224 8.08 3.65 -46.33
CA ARG A 224 8.66 4.59 -47.26
C ARG A 224 7.58 5.58 -47.69
N LYS A 225 7.77 6.84 -47.30
CA LYS A 225 6.96 7.99 -47.73
C LYS A 225 6.90 7.97 -49.27
N ALA A 226 5.78 7.53 -49.84
CA ALA A 226 5.51 7.71 -51.27
C ALA A 226 5.04 9.15 -51.46
N ALA A 227 5.93 9.94 -52.06
CA ALA A 227 5.72 11.32 -52.46
C ALA A 227 4.63 11.44 -53.55
N ALA A 228 3.92 12.57 -53.53
CA ALA A 228 3.31 13.31 -54.65
C ALA A 228 2.62 12.48 -55.75
N GLY A 229 1.31 12.53 -55.92
CA GLY A 229 0.58 13.73 -56.32
C GLY A 229 0.60 13.85 -57.85
N ASP A 230 -0.41 13.29 -58.54
CA ASP A 230 -0.93 13.85 -59.79
C ASP A 230 -2.23 13.13 -60.23
N THR A 231 -3.04 13.84 -61.02
CA THR A 231 -4.26 13.44 -61.73
C THR A 231 -5.58 13.47 -60.95
N ALA A 232 -6.06 14.70 -60.82
CA ALA A 232 -7.46 15.01 -61.11
C ALA A 232 -7.86 14.50 -62.52
N SER A 233 -9.17 14.27 -62.69
CA SER A 233 -9.89 13.94 -63.94
C SER A 233 -9.85 12.48 -64.40
N ALA A 234 -10.94 11.74 -64.13
CA ALA A 234 -11.64 10.85 -65.07
C ALA A 234 -12.55 9.87 -64.31
N GLN A 235 -13.73 10.32 -63.89
CA GLN A 235 -14.92 9.46 -63.73
C GLN A 235 -16.19 10.31 -63.64
N ALA A 236 -16.33 11.22 -64.61
CA ALA A 236 -17.62 11.45 -65.24
C ALA A 236 -17.62 10.58 -66.51
N ALA A 237 -18.71 9.85 -66.76
CA ALA A 237 -18.91 8.85 -67.82
C ALA A 237 -18.52 7.38 -67.48
N ALA A 238 -19.41 6.67 -66.80
CA ALA A 238 -19.96 5.38 -67.27
C ALA A 238 -20.92 4.78 -66.23
N ARG A 239 -22.22 4.84 -66.56
CA ARG A 239 -23.36 4.06 -66.05
C ARG A 239 -23.94 4.43 -64.69
#